data_AF-A0A6G5RRR3-F1
#
_entry.id   AF-A0A6G5RRR3-F1
#
_cell.length_a   1.000
_cell.length_b   1.000
_cell.length_c   1.000
_cell.angle_alpha   90.00
_cell.angle_beta   90.00
_cell.angle_gamma   90.00
#
_symmetry.space_group_name_H-M   'P 1'
#
loop_
_entity.id
_entity.type
_entity.pdbx_description
1 polymer ?
#
loop_
_entity_poly.entity_id
_entity_poly.type
_entity_poly.pdbx_seq_one_letter_code
_entity_poly.pdbx_strand_id
1 'polypeptide(L)'
;MRLHLRVRAAALTVAAALGSLGLITPTASASAQHQCTLETNAYYCYNVYAAKVYDSFDGTGEVVGYMYTTYSWFSCRLDNGAYVGGPHPNRWLLTKADNGVWGWMKDTSISSETNPLIPCN
;
A
#
# COMPACT_ATOMS: atom_id res chain seq x y z
N MET A 1 -71.24 26.16 36.49
CA MET A 1 -71.55 24.72 36.28
C MET A 1 -70.28 24.01 35.87
N ARG A 2 -69.85 23.01 36.65
CA ARG A 2 -68.72 22.12 36.31
C ARG A 2 -69.25 20.97 35.46
N LEU A 3 -68.58 20.62 34.38
CA LEU A 3 -68.67 19.28 33.80
C LEU A 3 -67.26 18.80 33.47
N HIS A 4 -66.78 17.87 34.27
CA HIS A 4 -65.60 17.06 33.97
C HIS A 4 -66.03 15.95 33.02
N LEU A 5 -65.23 15.66 31.98
CA LEU A 5 -65.18 14.31 31.43
C LEU A 5 -63.74 13.98 31.03
N ARG A 6 -63.16 13.01 31.75
CA ARG A 6 -61.93 12.31 31.39
C ARG A 6 -62.33 11.12 30.54
N VAL A 7 -61.68 10.93 29.39
CA VAL A 7 -61.67 9.64 28.68
C VAL A 7 -60.21 9.23 28.49
N ARG A 8 -59.90 8.01 28.95
CA ARG A 8 -58.61 7.34 28.84
C ARG A 8 -58.65 6.33 27.69
N ALA A 9 -57.44 6.01 27.20
CA ALA A 9 -57.02 4.80 26.48
C ALA A 9 -57.26 4.75 24.96
N ALA A 10 -56.19 4.60 24.18
CA ALA A 10 -55.65 3.29 23.80
C ALA A 10 -54.30 3.47 23.08
N ALA A 11 -53.29 2.71 23.51
CA ALA A 11 -52.06 2.51 22.76
C ALA A 11 -52.34 1.52 21.62
N LEU A 12 -51.88 1.79 20.40
CA LEU A 12 -51.69 0.75 19.39
C LEU A 12 -50.41 1.02 18.60
N THR A 13 -49.50 0.08 18.73
CA THR A 13 -48.20 -0.08 18.08
C THR A 13 -48.36 -0.17 16.55
N VAL A 14 -47.63 0.66 15.79
CA VAL A 14 -47.42 0.43 14.36
C VAL A 14 -45.97 0.01 14.13
N ALA A 15 -45.86 -1.14 13.49
CA ALA A 15 -44.70 -2.00 13.36
C ALA A 15 -43.52 -1.36 12.63
N ALA A 16 -42.32 -1.69 13.11
CA ALA A 16 -41.07 -1.51 12.38
C ALA A 16 -41.00 -2.51 11.21
N ALA A 17 -40.83 -1.99 10.01
CA ALA A 17 -40.33 -2.74 8.86
C ALA A 17 -39.29 -1.87 8.13
N LEU A 18 -38.10 -1.77 8.72
CA LEU A 18 -36.93 -1.22 8.04
C LEU A 18 -36.44 -2.30 7.06
N GLY A 19 -36.74 -2.11 5.79
CA GLY A 19 -36.21 -2.94 4.72
C GLY A 19 -34.68 -2.89 4.73
N SER A 20 -34.04 -4.04 4.93
CA SER A 20 -32.60 -4.20 4.84
C SER A 20 -32.17 -4.09 3.38
N LEU A 21 -31.94 -2.87 2.90
CA LEU A 21 -31.13 -2.63 1.70
C LEU A 21 -29.70 -3.10 2.04
N GLY A 22 -29.39 -4.34 1.65
CA GLY A 22 -28.06 -4.90 1.77
C GLY A 22 -27.05 -4.00 1.06
N LEU A 23 -26.19 -3.36 1.85
CA LEU A 23 -25.03 -2.62 1.36
C LEU A 23 -24.11 -3.62 0.66
N ILE A 24 -24.12 -3.63 -0.68
CA ILE A 24 -23.05 -4.21 -1.49
C ILE A 24 -21.81 -3.35 -1.24
N THR A 25 -21.04 -3.69 -0.21
CA THR A 25 -19.72 -3.11 -0.01
C THR A 25 -18.84 -3.63 -1.15
N PRO A 26 -18.19 -2.75 -1.94
CA PRO A 26 -17.16 -3.22 -2.86
C PRO A 26 -16.06 -3.88 -2.04
N THR A 27 -15.95 -5.20 -2.11
CA THR A 27 -14.77 -5.91 -1.64
C THR A 27 -13.63 -5.44 -2.54
N ALA A 28 -12.72 -4.65 -1.99
CA ALA A 28 -11.47 -4.30 -2.66
C ALA A 28 -10.85 -5.60 -3.17
N SER A 29 -10.77 -5.75 -4.49
CA SER A 29 -10.10 -6.89 -5.08
C SER A 29 -8.64 -6.82 -4.62
N ALA A 30 -8.19 -7.84 -3.88
CA ALA A 30 -6.77 -8.02 -3.64
C ALA A 30 -6.12 -8.22 -5.00
N SER A 31 -5.50 -7.18 -5.55
CA SER A 31 -4.63 -7.31 -6.71
C SER A 31 -3.60 -8.37 -6.35
N ALA A 32 -3.50 -9.45 -7.15
CA ALA A 32 -2.43 -10.42 -7.00
C ALA A 32 -1.10 -9.66 -7.04
N GLN A 33 -0.44 -9.56 -5.88
CA GLN A 33 0.82 -8.84 -5.76
C GLN A 33 1.85 -9.64 -6.56
N HIS A 34 2.29 -9.07 -7.69
CA HIS A 34 3.26 -9.74 -8.55
C HIS A 34 4.56 -9.89 -7.76
N GLN A 35 5.04 -11.11 -7.53
CA GLN A 35 6.29 -11.30 -6.79
C GLN A 35 7.48 -10.83 -7.62
N CYS A 36 8.50 -10.25 -6.98
CA CYS A 36 9.76 -10.01 -7.67
C CYS A 36 10.35 -11.35 -8.15
N THR A 37 10.77 -11.40 -9.41
CA THR A 37 11.21 -12.63 -10.07
C THR A 37 12.70 -12.55 -10.37
N LEU A 38 13.44 -13.62 -10.09
CA LEU A 38 14.83 -13.74 -10.51
C LEU A 38 14.88 -14.03 -12.01
N GLU A 39 15.42 -13.10 -12.79
CA GLU A 39 15.69 -13.28 -14.22
C GLU A 39 17.20 -13.22 -14.47
N THR A 40 17.75 -14.26 -15.12
CA THR A 40 19.16 -14.42 -15.45
C THR A 40 20.13 -14.20 -14.28
N ASN A 41 20.37 -12.95 -13.86
CA ASN A 41 21.27 -12.54 -12.78
C ASN A 41 20.74 -11.38 -11.91
N ALA A 42 19.48 -10.97 -12.06
CA ALA A 42 18.91 -9.86 -11.29
C ALA A 42 17.45 -10.14 -10.93
N TYR A 43 17.00 -9.55 -9.82
CA TYR A 43 15.58 -9.63 -9.47
C TYR A 43 14.83 -8.49 -10.14
N TYR A 44 13.80 -8.82 -10.90
CA TYR A 44 12.92 -7.85 -11.53
C TYR A 44 11.62 -7.70 -10.75
N CYS A 45 11.19 -6.45 -10.57
CA CYS A 45 10.00 -6.07 -9.81
C CYS A 45 9.22 -5.01 -10.57
N TYR A 46 7.91 -4.99 -10.40
CA TYR A 46 7.11 -3.83 -10.80
C TYR A 46 7.26 -2.70 -9.78
N ASN A 47 7.48 -1.48 -10.26
CA ASN A 47 7.65 -0.27 -9.46
C ASN A 47 6.80 0.89 -9.99
N VAL A 48 6.66 1.91 -9.14
CA VAL A 48 5.98 3.16 -9.49
C VAL A 48 6.79 3.91 -10.55
N TYR A 49 6.09 4.43 -11.56
CA TYR A 49 6.68 5.29 -12.58
C TYR A 49 7.25 6.58 -11.96
N ALA A 50 8.43 6.99 -12.43
CA ALA A 50 9.21 8.10 -11.88
C ALA A 50 9.51 7.96 -10.37
N ALA A 51 9.69 6.72 -9.89
CA ALA A 51 10.12 6.48 -8.52
C ALA A 51 11.51 7.06 -8.27
N LYS A 52 11.69 7.70 -7.10
CA LYS A 52 12.95 8.33 -6.70
C LYS A 52 13.96 7.27 -6.27
N VAL A 53 15.21 7.48 -6.67
CA VAL A 53 16.38 6.72 -6.21
C VAL A 53 17.27 7.66 -5.40
N TYR A 54 17.65 7.23 -4.21
CA TYR A 54 18.39 8.04 -3.22
C TYR A 54 19.82 7.53 -3.06
N ASP A 55 20.80 8.39 -2.76
CA ASP A 55 22.19 7.94 -2.50
C ASP A 55 22.34 7.15 -1.19
N SER A 56 21.48 7.42 -0.21
CA SER A 56 21.44 6.75 1.10
C SER A 56 20.05 6.22 1.45
N PHE A 57 20.01 5.18 2.28
CA PHE A 57 18.81 4.56 2.83
C PHE A 57 18.51 4.99 4.29
N ASP A 58 19.32 5.88 4.87
CA ASP A 58 19.17 6.38 6.24
C ASP A 58 18.06 7.44 6.42
N GLY A 59 17.32 7.74 5.35
CA GLY A 59 16.22 8.71 5.37
C GLY A 59 16.66 10.16 5.18
N THR A 60 17.97 10.42 5.12
CA THR A 60 18.57 11.74 4.84
C THR A 60 19.19 11.83 3.44
N GLY A 61 19.22 10.71 2.71
CA GLY A 61 19.75 10.64 1.35
C GLY A 61 19.07 11.60 0.37
N GLU A 62 19.87 12.12 -0.55
CA GLU A 62 19.44 12.98 -1.64
C GLU A 62 19.01 12.17 -2.85
N VAL A 63 18.10 12.72 -3.66
CA VAL A 63 17.67 12.05 -4.89
C VAL A 63 18.77 12.12 -5.94
N VAL A 64 19.32 10.97 -6.31
CA VAL A 64 20.37 10.84 -7.35
C VAL A 64 19.83 10.48 -8.72
N GLY A 65 18.56 10.08 -8.81
CA GLY A 65 17.93 9.74 -10.07
C GLY A 65 16.49 9.27 -9.91
N TYR A 66 15.91 8.85 -11.02
CA TYR A 66 14.54 8.37 -11.11
C TYR A 66 14.48 7.08 -11.92
N MET A 67 13.42 6.30 -11.71
CA MET A 67 13.06 5.16 -12.53
C MET A 67 11.80 5.42 -13.33
N TYR A 68 11.94 5.58 -14.65
CA TYR A 68 10.89 5.80 -15.62
C TYR A 68 10.38 4.48 -16.24
N THR A 69 11.07 3.37 -15.98
CA THR A 69 10.52 2.03 -16.24
C THR A 69 9.66 1.60 -15.05
N THR A 70 8.55 0.89 -15.33
CA THR A 70 7.65 0.32 -14.29
C THR A 70 7.95 -1.15 -14.00
N TYR A 71 8.92 -1.72 -14.71
CA TYR A 71 9.45 -3.05 -14.47
C TYR A 71 10.97 -2.94 -14.51
N SER A 72 11.57 -2.92 -13.34
CA SER A 72 12.99 -2.61 -13.16
C SER A 72 13.69 -3.72 -12.39
N TRP A 73 15.00 -3.82 -12.60
CA TRP A 73 15.84 -4.76 -11.87
C TRP A 73 16.34 -4.14 -10.56
N PHE A 74 16.57 -4.99 -9.57
CA PHE A 74 17.07 -4.66 -8.26
C PHE A 74 18.13 -5.68 -7.86
N SER A 75 19.20 -5.20 -7.22
CA SER A 75 20.36 -6.03 -6.86
C SER A 75 20.11 -6.81 -5.57
N CYS A 76 19.62 -6.13 -4.55
CA CYS A 76 19.40 -6.70 -3.23
C CYS A 76 18.47 -5.79 -2.40
N ARG A 77 17.95 -6.33 -1.31
CA ARG A 77 17.17 -5.58 -0.31
C ARG A 77 17.98 -5.35 0.96
N LEU A 78 17.66 -4.27 1.65
CA LEU A 78 18.17 -3.91 2.96
C LEU A 78 16.96 -3.68 3.87
N ASP A 79 16.89 -4.43 4.97
CA ASP A 79 15.72 -4.49 5.87
C ASP A 79 15.82 -3.55 7.09
N ASN A 80 16.95 -2.85 7.26
CA ASN A 80 17.26 -2.01 8.42
C ASN A 80 17.51 -0.53 8.06
N GLY A 81 16.88 -0.04 7.00
CA GLY A 81 16.97 1.37 6.60
C GLY A 81 16.04 2.27 7.41
N ALA A 82 15.97 3.54 7.04
CA ALA A 82 15.01 4.46 7.61
C ALA A 82 13.58 4.04 7.32
N TYR A 83 12.66 4.50 8.18
CA TYR A 83 11.25 4.19 8.05
C TYR A 83 10.65 4.79 6.77
N VAL A 84 10.01 3.96 5.96
CA VAL A 84 9.34 4.32 4.70
C VAL A 84 7.85 3.96 4.69
N GLY A 85 7.37 3.21 5.70
CA GLY A 85 5.99 2.74 5.82
C GLY A 85 5.71 1.45 5.01
N GLY A 86 4.43 1.10 4.90
CA GLY A 86 4.00 -0.12 4.21
C GLY A 86 4.26 -1.42 4.99
N PRO A 87 4.08 -2.59 4.35
CA PRO A 87 4.29 -3.91 4.95
C PRO A 87 5.74 -4.17 5.38
N HIS A 88 6.70 -3.54 4.70
CA HIS A 88 8.13 -3.63 4.96
C HIS A 88 8.65 -2.26 5.39
N PRO A 89 8.39 -1.84 6.65
CA PRO A 89 8.47 -0.46 7.08
C PRO A 89 9.86 0.17 6.99
N ASN A 90 10.92 -0.63 6.99
CA ASN A 90 12.31 -0.18 6.98
C ASN A 90 13.09 -0.72 5.77
N ARG A 91 12.38 -1.20 4.74
CA ARG A 91 12.99 -1.86 3.59
C ARG A 91 13.32 -0.89 2.46
N TRP A 92 14.54 -1.04 1.94
CA TRP A 92 15.07 -0.32 0.79
C TRP A 92 15.71 -1.31 -0.19
N LEU A 93 15.61 -1.03 -1.48
CA LEU A 93 16.11 -1.91 -2.54
C LEU A 93 17.20 -1.18 -3.33
N LEU A 94 18.36 -1.82 -3.46
CA LEU A 94 19.49 -1.30 -4.22
C LEU A 94 19.23 -1.49 -5.71
N THR A 95 19.38 -0.42 -6.49
CA THR A 95 19.21 -0.45 -7.94
C THR A 95 20.07 0.64 -8.60
N LYS A 96 20.03 0.70 -9.93
CA LYS A 96 20.62 1.76 -10.72
C LYS A 96 19.50 2.56 -11.39
N ALA A 97 19.46 3.86 -11.13
CA ALA A 97 18.52 4.76 -11.78
C ALA A 97 18.75 4.82 -13.30
N ASP A 98 17.79 5.35 -14.06
CA ASP A 98 17.88 5.39 -15.54
C ASP A 98 19.05 6.25 -16.04
N ASN A 99 19.54 7.19 -15.22
CA ASN A 99 20.74 7.97 -15.50
C ASN A 99 22.06 7.22 -15.22
N GLY A 100 21.99 5.93 -14.85
CA GLY A 100 23.14 5.07 -14.60
C GLY A 100 23.74 5.15 -13.20
N VAL A 101 23.18 5.98 -12.32
CA VAL A 101 23.69 6.17 -10.95
C VAL A 101 23.09 5.13 -10.00
N TRP A 102 23.94 4.50 -9.18
CA TRP A 102 23.52 3.56 -8.15
C TRP A 102 22.86 4.29 -6.98
N GLY A 103 21.84 3.66 -6.40
CA GLY A 103 21.21 4.15 -5.19
C GLY A 103 20.08 3.25 -4.71
N TRP A 104 19.30 3.78 -3.79
CA TRP A 104 18.30 3.05 -3.03
C TRP A 104 16.90 3.54 -3.39
N MET A 105 16.02 2.61 -3.69
CA MET A 105 14.59 2.87 -3.84
C MET A 105 13.86 2.38 -2.59
N LYS A 106 12.88 3.16 -2.13
CA LYS A 106 12.02 2.74 -1.01
C LYS A 106 11.14 1.57 -1.43
N ASP A 107 10.96 0.59 -0.55
CA ASP A 107 10.04 -0.54 -0.80
C ASP A 107 8.61 -0.06 -1.12
N THR A 108 8.16 1.04 -0.50
CA THR A 108 6.86 1.66 -0.78
C THR A 108 6.69 2.24 -2.19
N SER A 109 7.77 2.31 -2.97
CA SER A 109 7.73 2.65 -4.40
C SER A 109 7.70 1.41 -5.31
N ILE A 110 7.60 0.22 -4.72
CA ILE A 110 7.60 -1.07 -5.42
C ILE A 110 6.23 -1.70 -5.21
N SER A 111 5.56 -2.03 -6.32
CA SER A 111 4.23 -2.65 -6.28
C SER A 111 4.31 -4.17 -6.16
N SER A 112 5.45 -4.75 -6.54
CA SER A 112 5.72 -6.17 -6.38
C SER A 112 6.00 -6.57 -4.93
N GLU A 113 5.72 -7.82 -4.57
CA GLU A 113 6.17 -8.37 -3.29
C GLU A 113 7.70 -8.60 -3.32
N THR A 114 8.41 -8.03 -2.34
CA THR A 114 9.89 -7.92 -2.32
C THR A 114 10.60 -8.93 -1.41
N ASN A 115 9.86 -9.76 -0.66
CA ASN A 115 10.41 -10.88 0.10
C ASN A 115 11.25 -11.92 -0.71
N PRO A 116 11.06 -12.09 -2.03
CA PRO A 116 11.97 -12.91 -2.83
C PRO A 116 13.34 -12.30 -3.11
N LEU A 117 13.51 -10.97 -3.07
CA LEU A 117 14.82 -10.35 -3.31
C LEU A 117 15.84 -10.83 -2.28
N ILE A 118 17.08 -11.06 -2.69
CA ILE A 118 18.14 -11.41 -1.73
C ILE A 118 18.51 -10.22 -0.84
N PRO A 119 18.86 -10.45 0.45
CA PRO A 119 19.48 -9.43 1.28
C PRO A 119 20.82 -8.94 0.71
N CYS A 120 21.17 -7.69 0.96
CA CYS A 120 22.50 -7.16 0.66
C CYS A 120 23.56 -7.77 1.60
N ASN A 121 24.77 -8.01 1.08
CA ASN A 121 25.92 -8.53 1.84
C ASN A 121 26.80 -7.41 2.39
#